data_AF-A0A0N4XZX2-F1
#
_entry.id   AF-A0A0N4XZX2-F1
#
_cell.length_a   1.000
_cell.length_b   1.000
_cell.length_c   1.000
_cell.angle_alpha   90.00
_cell.angle_beta   90.00
_cell.angle_gamma   90.00
#
_symmetry.space_group_name_H-M   'P 1'
#
loop_
_entity.id
_entity.type
_entity.pdbx_description
1 polymer ?
#
loop_
_entity_poly.entity_id
_entity_poly.type
_entity_poly.pdbx_seq_one_letter_code
_entity_poly.pdbx_strand_id
1 'polypeptide(L)'
;MLTRSDRDQILRGLYYRGRIDERSHLFAHIFATDYFGMMIVHNKKEGDKKTYRMEIDKEEDVKWNFFHGRDDIDPTASGDWMLVCAYRSTGDHPVAEFHLVEEATTVKSLSSA
;
A
#
# COMPACT_ATOMS: atom_id res chain seq x y z
N MET A 1 -21.23 7.93 11.65
CA MET A 1 -20.57 6.64 11.32
C MET A 1 -20.19 6.71 9.86
N LEU A 2 -18.91 6.51 9.51
CA LEU A 2 -18.48 6.61 8.12
C LEU A 2 -18.95 5.36 7.36
N THR A 3 -19.65 5.51 6.24
CA THR A 3 -20.05 4.36 5.42
C THR A 3 -18.88 3.85 4.60
N ARG A 4 -18.98 2.62 4.08
CA ARG A 4 -18.00 2.08 3.12
C ARG A 4 -17.90 2.95 1.87
N SER A 5 -19.03 3.50 1.39
CA SER A 5 -19.07 4.41 0.24
C SER A 5 -18.29 5.70 0.52
N ASP A 6 -18.49 6.30 1.70
CA ASP A 6 -17.77 7.52 2.09
C ASP A 6 -16.26 7.28 2.15
N ARG A 7 -15.85 6.14 2.73
CA ARG A 7 -14.44 5.75 2.80
C ARG A 7 -13.85 5.60 1.39
N ASP A 8 -14.54 4.88 0.52
CA ASP A 8 -14.04 4.61 -0.84
C ASP A 8 -13.95 5.92 -1.67
N GLN A 9 -14.87 6.87 -1.47
CA GLN A 9 -14.78 8.21 -2.08
C GLN A 9 -13.58 9.01 -1.56
N ILE A 10 -13.31 8.97 -0.25
CA ILE A 10 -12.13 9.63 0.34
C ILE A 10 -10.84 9.03 -0.21
N LEU A 11 -10.72 7.70 -0.20
CA LEU A 11 -9.53 7.01 -0.71
C LEU A 11 -9.30 7.30 -2.19
N ARG A 12 -10.36 7.26 -3.00
CA ARG A 12 -10.29 7.65 -4.41
C ARG A 12 -9.81 9.08 -4.60
N GLY A 13 -10.34 10.03 -3.83
CA GLY A 13 -9.95 11.43 -3.92
C GLY A 13 -8.49 11.67 -3.55
N LEU A 14 -7.97 10.95 -2.56
CA LEU A 14 -6.58 11.02 -2.13
C LEU A 14 -5.64 10.30 -3.10
N TYR A 15 -6.07 9.16 -3.64
CA TYR A 15 -5.32 8.39 -4.65
C TYR A 15 -4.91 9.28 -5.82
N TYR A 16 -5.86 9.99 -6.45
CA TYR A 16 -5.56 10.86 -7.59
C TYR A 16 -4.74 12.12 -7.26
N ARG A 17 -4.52 12.41 -5.97
CA ARG A 17 -3.63 13.49 -5.51
C ARG A 17 -2.25 12.97 -5.10
N GLY A 18 -2.12 11.66 -4.91
CA GLY A 18 -0.85 11.02 -4.59
C GLY A 18 0.06 10.92 -5.79
N ARG A 19 1.35 10.69 -5.54
CA ARG A 19 2.34 10.37 -6.56
C ARG A 19 2.28 8.86 -6.85
N ILE A 20 2.41 8.48 -8.11
CA ILE A 20 2.50 7.07 -8.50
C ILE A 20 3.79 6.48 -7.91
N ASP A 21 3.67 5.32 -7.28
CA ASP A 21 4.80 4.45 -7.01
C ASP A 21 5.14 3.68 -8.28
N GLU A 22 6.11 4.19 -9.05
CA GLU A 22 6.53 3.62 -10.33
C GLU A 22 7.20 2.23 -10.18
N ARG A 23 7.57 1.83 -8.95
CA ARG A 23 8.13 0.51 -8.67
C ARG A 23 7.05 -0.55 -8.47
N SER A 24 5.82 -0.13 -8.17
CA SER A 24 4.69 -1.05 -7.97
C SER A 24 3.97 -1.35 -9.29
N HIS A 25 3.80 -2.64 -9.58
CA HIS A 25 2.96 -3.09 -10.69
C HIS A 25 1.47 -2.76 -10.52
N LEU A 26 1.04 -2.36 -9.33
CA LEU A 26 -0.36 -2.05 -9.01
C LEU A 26 -0.73 -0.57 -9.19
N PHE A 27 0.20 0.26 -9.65
CA PHE A 27 0.02 1.72 -9.67
C PHE A 27 -0.43 2.23 -8.28
N ALA A 28 0.21 1.74 -7.21
CA ALA A 28 -0.01 2.27 -5.88
C ALA A 28 0.27 3.78 -5.90
N HIS A 29 -0.51 4.56 -5.17
CA HIS A 29 -0.29 6.00 -5.04
C HIS A 29 0.07 6.34 -3.61
N ILE A 30 1.13 7.13 -3.47
CA ILE A 30 1.60 7.67 -2.21
C ILE A 30 1.10 9.10 -2.11
N PHE A 31 0.08 9.31 -1.29
CA PHE A 31 -0.34 10.64 -0.88
C PHE A 31 0.48 11.04 0.34
N ALA A 32 1.28 12.11 0.23
CA ALA A 32 2.13 12.58 1.31
C ALA A 32 1.98 14.09 1.50
N THR A 33 2.19 14.52 2.74
CA THR A 33 2.29 15.90 3.20
C THR A 33 3.55 16.03 4.05
N ASP A 34 3.79 17.22 4.61
CA ASP A 34 4.95 17.47 5.48
C ASP A 34 4.93 16.61 6.76
N TYR A 35 3.76 16.14 7.21
CA TYR A 35 3.63 15.48 8.53
C TYR A 35 2.97 14.10 8.52
N PHE A 36 2.45 13.65 7.37
CA PHE A 36 1.86 12.33 7.23
C PHE A 36 1.84 11.90 5.78
N GLY A 37 1.81 10.58 5.56
CA GLY A 37 1.58 10.01 4.25
C GLY A 37 0.83 8.68 4.31
N MET A 38 0.33 8.25 3.15
CA MET A 38 -0.51 7.09 2.97
C MET A 38 -0.24 6.43 1.63
N MET A 39 -0.24 5.11 1.60
CA MET A 39 -0.25 4.34 0.36
C MET A 39 -1.64 3.78 0.08
N ILE A 40 -2.14 4.09 -1.12
CA ILE A 40 -3.48 3.73 -1.56
C ILE A 40 -3.35 2.91 -2.85
N VAL A 41 -4.04 1.77 -2.90
CA VAL A 41 -4.10 0.91 -4.07
C VAL A 41 -5.52 0.91 -4.62
N HIS A 42 -5.63 1.02 -5.94
CA HIS A 42 -6.88 0.79 -6.67
C HIS A 42 -6.89 -0.65 -7.16
N ASN A 43 -7.70 -1.49 -6.52
CA ASN A 43 -7.87 -2.88 -6.92
C ASN A 43 -8.81 -2.97 -8.12
N LYS A 44 -8.23 -2.92 -9.32
CA LYS A 44 -8.90 -3.39 -10.52
C LYS A 44 -8.90 -4.91 -10.42
N LYS A 45 -10.05 -5.53 -10.18
CA LYS A 45 -10.24 -6.99 -9.97
C LYS A 45 -9.88 -7.87 -11.18
N GLU A 46 -8.95 -7.42 -12.02
CA GLU A 46 -8.50 -8.02 -13.26
C GLU A 46 -7.08 -8.55 -13.01
N GLY A 47 -6.96 -9.83 -12.66
CA GLY A 47 -5.66 -10.48 -12.55
C GLY A 47 -5.66 -11.76 -11.71
N ASP A 48 -4.55 -12.49 -11.82
CA ASP A 48 -4.24 -13.62 -10.94
C ASP A 48 -4.08 -13.13 -9.49
N LYS A 49 -4.41 -14.01 -8.54
CA LYS A 49 -4.23 -13.72 -7.11
C LYS A 49 -2.73 -13.58 -6.81
N LYS A 50 -2.28 -12.34 -6.62
CA LYS A 50 -0.90 -11.98 -6.25
C LYS A 50 -0.87 -11.40 -4.85
N THR A 51 0.20 -11.72 -4.11
CA THR A 51 0.49 -11.09 -2.82
C THR A 51 1.63 -10.08 -2.99
N TYR A 52 1.65 -9.10 -2.10
CA TYR A 52 2.58 -7.99 -2.13
C TYR A 52 3.18 -7.77 -0.75
N ARG A 53 4.35 -7.14 -0.72
CA ARG A 53 5.03 -6.73 0.50
C ARG A 53 5.39 -5.26 0.42
N MET A 54 5.29 -4.59 1.56
CA MET A 54 5.79 -3.25 1.77
C MET A 54 7.31 -3.29 1.99
N GLU A 55 8.05 -2.61 1.11
CA GLU A 55 9.46 -2.29 1.32
C GLU A 55 9.63 -0.84 1.77
N ILE A 56 10.47 -0.63 2.78
CA ILE A 56 10.83 0.68 3.29
C ILE A 56 12.31 0.89 2.97
N ASP A 57 12.57 1.81 2.05
CA ASP A 57 13.92 2.16 1.61
C ASP A 57 14.60 3.09 2.63
N LYS A 58 13.82 4.00 3.23
CA LYS A 58 14.31 4.97 4.21
C LYS A 58 13.23 5.34 5.22
N GLU A 59 13.62 5.39 6.50
CA GLU A 59 12.76 5.72 7.63
C GLU A 59 13.53 6.62 8.61
N GLU A 60 12.98 7.80 8.91
CA GLU A 60 13.49 8.72 9.92
C GLU A 60 12.32 9.51 10.52
N ASP A 61 12.23 9.55 11.85
CA ASP A 61 11.20 10.31 12.57
C ASP A 61 9.76 10.09 12.09
N VAL A 62 9.38 8.84 11.83
CA VAL A 62 8.01 8.46 11.46
C VAL A 62 7.48 7.31 12.30
N LYS A 63 6.17 7.30 12.50
CA LYS A 63 5.43 6.18 13.10
C LYS A 63 4.43 5.63 12.10
N TRP A 64 4.61 4.35 11.76
CA TRP A 64 3.77 3.63 10.82
C TRP A 64 2.49 3.06 11.44
N ASN A 65 1.50 2.86 10.57
CA ASN A 65 0.30 2.07 10.78
C ASN A 65 0.07 1.20 9.54
N PHE A 66 0.15 -0.12 9.71
CA PHE A 66 -0.03 -1.11 8.63
C PHE A 66 -1.40 -1.76 8.77
N PHE A 67 -2.34 -1.41 7.89
CA PHE A 67 -3.73 -1.88 7.98
C PHE A 67 -3.91 -3.31 7.45
N HIS A 68 -3.00 -3.75 6.60
CA HIS A 68 -3.01 -5.08 5.97
C HIS A 68 -1.74 -5.89 6.27
N GLY A 69 -0.99 -5.51 7.30
CA GLY A 69 0.35 -6.05 7.54
C GLY A 69 1.41 -5.41 6.64
N ARG A 70 2.65 -5.89 6.78
CA ARG A 70 3.77 -5.52 5.89
C ARG A 70 3.96 -6.53 4.76
N ASP A 71 3.69 -7.81 5.01
CA ASP A 71 3.88 -8.93 4.10
C ASP A 71 2.53 -9.56 3.73
N ASP A 72 2.50 -10.45 2.73
CA ASP A 72 1.30 -11.20 2.30
C ASP A 72 0.06 -10.31 1.99
N ILE A 73 0.27 -9.07 1.52
CA ILE A 73 -0.79 -8.11 1.24
C ILE A 73 -1.56 -8.57 0.00
N ASP A 74 -2.84 -8.87 0.17
CA ASP A 74 -3.75 -9.25 -0.92
C ASP A 74 -4.69 -8.07 -1.28
N PRO A 75 -4.43 -7.32 -2.36
CA PRO A 75 -5.27 -6.20 -2.80
C PRO A 75 -6.72 -6.60 -3.06
N THR A 76 -6.97 -7.87 -3.39
CA THR A 76 -8.31 -8.39 -3.69
C THR A 76 -9.17 -8.59 -2.45
N ALA A 77 -8.54 -8.67 -1.28
CA ALA A 77 -9.24 -8.84 -0.01
C ALA A 77 -10.00 -7.57 0.45
N SER A 78 -9.74 -6.40 -0.15
CA SER A 78 -10.33 -5.13 0.28
C SER A 78 -10.90 -4.29 -0.85
N GLY A 79 -12.23 -4.29 -0.96
CA GLY A 79 -13.00 -3.33 -1.77
C GLY A 79 -12.43 -3.05 -3.17
N ASP A 80 -12.78 -1.88 -3.70
CA ASP A 80 -12.16 -1.37 -4.92
C ASP A 80 -10.94 -0.49 -4.57
N TRP A 81 -10.95 0.11 -3.38
CA TRP A 81 -9.87 0.97 -2.87
C TRP A 81 -9.35 0.41 -1.56
N MET A 82 -8.02 0.29 -1.46
CA MET A 82 -7.32 -0.24 -0.29
C MET A 82 -6.34 0.82 0.24
N LEU A 83 -6.41 1.08 1.55
CA LEU A 83 -5.38 1.83 2.28
C LEU A 83 -4.39 0.82 2.84
N VAL A 84 -3.20 0.71 2.25
CA VAL A 84 -2.19 -0.28 2.63
C VAL A 84 -1.55 0.09 3.97
N CYS A 85 -1.00 1.30 4.02
CA CYS A 85 -0.34 1.83 5.20
C CYS A 85 -0.54 3.35 5.30
N ALA A 86 -0.32 3.87 6.51
CA ALA A 86 -0.15 5.29 6.77
C ALA A 86 1.05 5.49 7.69
N TYR A 87 1.68 6.65 7.62
CA TYR A 87 2.65 7.10 8.61
C TYR A 87 2.33 8.52 9.04
N ARG A 88 2.80 8.86 10.24
CA ARG A 88 2.82 10.23 10.75
C ARG A 88 4.21 10.57 11.26
N SER A 89 4.58 11.83 11.17
CA SER A 89 5.86 12.32 11.66
C SER A 89 5.92 12.31 13.19
N THR A 90 7.11 12.08 13.73
CA THR A 90 7.44 12.12 15.15
C THR A 90 8.55 13.12 15.49
N GLY A 91 9.11 13.80 14.48
CA GLY A 91 10.15 14.80 14.60
C GLY A 91 10.03 15.88 13.51
N ASP A 92 11.04 16.76 13.45
CA ASP A 92 11.01 17.98 12.64
C ASP A 92 11.39 17.76 11.16
N HIS A 93 12.13 16.68 10.87
CA HIS A 93 12.59 16.34 9.52
C HIS A 93 12.27 14.87 9.17
N PRO A 94 10.98 14.52 9.09
CA PRO A 94 10.55 13.15 8.82
C PRO A 94 10.95 12.70 7.41
N VAL A 95 11.43 11.46 7.29
CA VAL A 95 11.71 10.82 5.99
C VAL A 95 11.02 9.46 5.94
N ALA A 96 10.25 9.25 4.87
CA ALA A 96 9.62 7.97 4.54
C ALA A 96 9.72 7.73 3.03
N GLU A 97 10.60 6.83 2.64
CA GLU A 97 10.72 6.32 1.26
C GLU A 97 10.39 4.83 1.28
N PHE A 98 9.40 4.43 0.49
CA PHE A 98 8.77 3.12 0.59
C PHE A 98 7.97 2.82 -0.66
N HIS A 99 7.81 1.55 -0.97
CA HIS A 99 7.15 1.08 -2.18
C HIS A 99 6.52 -0.30 -2.00
N LEU A 100 5.59 -0.66 -2.88
CA LEU A 100 4.89 -1.95 -2.83
C LEU A 100 5.46 -2.91 -3.87
N VAL A 101 6.00 -4.04 -3.40
CA VAL A 101 6.67 -5.05 -4.22
C VAL A 101 5.79 -6.29 -4.37
N GLU A 102 5.68 -6.83 -5.58
CA GLU A 102 5.01 -8.11 -5.84
C GLU A 102 5.87 -9.26 -5.30
N GLU A 103 5.27 -10.13 -4.50
CA GLU A 103 5.96 -11.33 -4.02
C GLU A 103 5.97 -12.39 -5.12
N ALA A 104 7.14 -12.98 -5.37
CA ALA A 104 7.24 -14.11 -6.28
C ALA A 104 6.40 -15.27 -5.73
N THR A 105 5.46 -15.76 -6.52
CA THR A 105 4.74 -16.98 -6.18
C THR A 105 5.76 -18.12 -6.17
N THR A 106 6.23 -18.53 -5.00
CA THR A 106 7.02 -19.76 -4.89
C THR A 106 6.11 -20.92 -5.26
N VAL A 107 6.14 -21.31 -6.53
CA VAL A 107 5.71 -22.64 -6.93
C VAL A 107 6.64 -23.59 -6.19
N LYS A 108 6.16 -24.18 -5.08
CA LYS A 108 6.77 -25.39 -4.55
C LYS A 108 6.72 -26.39 -5.70
N SER A 109 7.85 -26.58 -6.37
CA SER A 109 8.05 -27.73 -7.23
C SER A 109 7.81 -28.94 -6.33
N LEU A 110 6.65 -29.58 -6.50
CA LEU A 110 6.43 -30.92 -6.01
C LEU A 110 7.46 -31.78 -6.72
N SER A 111 8.63 -31.95 -6.11
CA SER A 111 9.53 -33.03 -6.47
C SER A 111 8.77 -34.32 -6.19
N SER A 112 8.28 -34.95 -7.26
CA SER A 112 7.74 -36.28 -7.21
C SER A 112 8.81 -37.22 -6.65
N ALA A 113 8.50 -37.86 -5.52
CA ALA A 113 9.21 -39.01 -4.98
C ALA A 113 8.17 -40.10 -4.71
#